data_AF-A0A4P9VTP1-F1
#
_entry.id   AF-A0A4P9VTP1-F1
#
_cell.length_a   1.000
_cell.length_b   1.000
_cell.length_c   1.000
_cell.angle_alpha   90.00
_cell.angle_beta   90.00
_cell.angle_gamma   90.00
#
_symmetry.space_group_name_H-M   'P 1'
#
loop_
_entity.id
_entity.type
_entity.pdbx_description
1 polymer ?
#
loop_
_entity_poly.entity_id
_entity_poly.type
_entity_poly.pdbx_seq_one_letter_code
_entity_poly.pdbx_strand_id
1 'polypeptide(L)'
;MKKLVFLFIFLFGVCSISPLFLYWYGLSYINEEFDPSNIRLSPELEQKIWDKEREVGKPRVKPVTPYGYIAFIYCNVNADLNSPECLEKYPGLRTSALAIKSQVAQQVRGEGNIVWHLSWISSSIWVTRNWDIHQILATYNKSST
;
A
#
# COMPACT_ATOMS: atom_id res chain seq x y z
N MET A 1 11.73 38.72 -10.66
CA MET A 1 12.64 37.64 -10.23
C MET A 1 12.39 37.16 -8.80
N LYS A 2 12.51 37.99 -7.75
CA LYS A 2 12.28 37.54 -6.35
C LYS A 2 10.95 36.81 -6.11
N LYS A 3 9.82 37.35 -6.62
CA LYS A 3 8.49 36.73 -6.49
C LYS A 3 8.38 35.34 -7.17
N LEU A 4 9.06 35.16 -8.30
CA LEU A 4 9.10 33.86 -9.02
C LEU A 4 9.91 32.82 -8.25
N VAL A 5 11.04 33.24 -7.64
CA VAL A 5 11.85 32.36 -6.80
C VAL A 5 11.06 31.92 -5.56
N PHE A 6 10.35 32.83 -4.89
CA PHE A 6 9.50 32.50 -3.76
C PHE A 6 8.37 31.53 -4.14
N LEU A 7 7.72 31.75 -5.29
CA LEU A 7 6.69 30.85 -5.79
C LEU A 7 7.25 29.44 -6.06
N PHE A 8 8.43 29.34 -6.66
CA PHE A 8 9.07 28.06 -6.94
C PHE A 8 9.42 27.30 -5.65
N ILE A 9 10.01 28.00 -4.66
CA ILE A 9 10.33 27.40 -3.36
C ILE A 9 9.06 26.92 -2.65
N PHE A 10 8.00 27.73 -2.70
CA PHE A 10 6.71 27.36 -2.11
C PHE A 10 6.12 26.10 -2.77
N LEU A 11 6.04 26.07 -4.10
CA LEU A 11 5.53 24.92 -4.84
C LEU A 11 6.36 23.66 -4.58
N PHE A 12 7.69 23.80 -4.57
CA PHE A 12 8.59 22.69 -4.24
C PHE A 12 8.34 22.16 -2.83
N GLY A 13 8.16 23.04 -1.85
CA GLY A 13 7.80 22.67 -0.49
C GLY A 13 6.46 21.91 -0.41
N VAL A 14 5.43 22.43 -1.08
CA VAL A 14 4.10 21.79 -1.13
C VAL A 14 4.18 20.41 -1.78
N CYS A 15 4.82 20.28 -2.95
CA CYS A 15 4.99 19.00 -3.64
C CYS A 15 5.81 18.00 -2.83
N SER A 16 6.79 18.47 -2.05
CA SER A 16 7.60 17.60 -1.20
C SER A 16 6.79 17.09 -0.02
N ILE A 17 5.95 17.91 0.61
CA ILE A 17 5.20 17.53 1.82
C ILE A 17 3.90 16.78 1.50
N SER A 18 3.34 16.96 0.31
CA SER A 18 2.03 16.40 -0.06
C SER A 18 1.92 14.87 0.10
N PRO A 19 2.94 14.02 -0.15
CA PRO A 19 2.81 12.58 0.06
C PRO A 19 2.61 12.22 1.54
N LEU A 20 3.27 12.96 2.44
CA LEU A 20 3.10 12.77 3.88
C LEU A 20 1.73 13.24 4.34
N PHE A 21 1.27 14.38 3.83
CA PHE A 21 -0.05 14.91 4.14
C PHE A 21 -1.16 13.96 3.66
N LEU A 22 -1.09 13.46 2.42
CA LEU A 22 -2.06 12.51 1.88
C LEU A 22 -2.01 11.16 2.61
N TYR A 23 -0.82 10.71 3.00
CA TYR A 23 -0.67 9.53 3.84
C TYR A 23 -1.43 9.69 5.17
N TRP A 24 -1.16 10.78 5.89
CA TRP A 24 -1.82 11.11 7.14
C TRP A 24 -3.33 11.27 6.98
N TYR A 25 -3.77 12.00 5.96
CA TYR A 25 -5.19 12.21 5.66
C TYR A 25 -5.91 10.90 5.32
N GLY A 26 -5.29 9.99 4.57
CA GLY A 26 -5.88 8.67 4.32
C GLY A 26 -6.05 7.85 5.60
N LEU A 27 -5.07 7.89 6.51
CA LEU A 27 -5.15 7.19 7.80
C LEU A 27 -6.13 7.84 8.79
N SER A 28 -6.42 9.14 8.69
CA SER A 28 -7.33 9.81 9.63
C SER A 28 -8.78 9.33 9.55
N TYR A 29 -9.14 8.58 8.50
CA TYR A 29 -10.46 7.95 8.35
C TYR A 29 -10.51 6.50 8.89
N ILE A 30 -9.38 5.97 9.35
CA ILE A 30 -9.28 4.63 9.93
C ILE A 30 -9.45 4.79 11.44
N ASN A 31 -10.64 4.45 11.94
CA ASN A 31 -11.01 4.60 13.34
C ASN A 31 -10.61 3.39 14.19
N GLU A 32 -10.53 2.22 13.56
CA GLU A 32 -10.20 0.95 14.21
C GLU A 32 -8.89 0.41 13.67
N GLU A 33 -8.06 -0.11 14.58
CA GLU A 33 -6.84 -0.79 14.22
C GLU A 33 -7.16 -2.01 13.34
N PHE A 34 -6.33 -2.24 12.33
CA PHE A 34 -6.48 -3.39 11.46
C PHE A 34 -6.18 -4.68 12.22
N ASP A 35 -7.05 -5.67 12.10
CA ASP A 35 -6.89 -6.97 12.73
C ASP A 35 -6.22 -7.97 11.76
N PRO A 36 -4.93 -8.30 11.93
CA PRO A 36 -4.28 -9.32 11.11
C PRO A 36 -4.76 -10.72 11.48
N SER A 37 -4.97 -11.56 10.49
CA SER A 37 -5.22 -12.97 10.73
C SER A 37 -3.97 -13.65 11.31
N ASN A 38 -4.14 -14.27 12.48
CA ASN A 38 -3.11 -15.09 13.12
C ASN A 38 -3.19 -16.58 12.72
N ILE A 39 -3.95 -16.91 11.68
CA ILE A 39 -4.04 -18.28 11.17
C ILE A 39 -2.70 -18.63 10.51
N ARG A 40 -2.13 -19.76 10.91
CA ARG A 40 -0.91 -20.27 10.30
C ARG A 40 -1.25 -21.00 9.00
N LEU A 41 -0.88 -20.41 7.87
CA LEU A 41 -0.95 -21.07 6.57
C LEU A 41 0.22 -22.06 6.42
N SER A 42 0.05 -23.08 5.57
CA SER A 42 1.17 -23.93 5.18
C SER A 42 2.07 -23.17 4.19
N PRO A 43 3.39 -23.43 4.15
CA PRO A 43 4.29 -22.77 3.21
C PRO A 43 3.86 -22.91 1.75
N GLU A 44 3.26 -24.05 1.39
CA GLU A 44 2.74 -24.32 0.05
C GLU A 44 1.54 -23.42 -0.29
N LEU A 45 0.66 -23.16 0.70
CA LEU A 45 -0.47 -22.26 0.52
C LEU A 45 -0.01 -20.80 0.44
N GLU A 46 0.96 -20.40 1.25
CA GLU A 46 1.57 -19.07 1.18
C GLU A 46 2.19 -18.80 -0.19
N GLN A 47 2.99 -19.75 -0.69
CA GLN A 47 3.57 -19.65 -2.03
C GLN A 47 2.49 -19.64 -3.12
N LYS A 48 1.44 -20.45 -2.99
CA LYS A 48 0.33 -20.46 -3.96
C LYS A 48 -0.39 -19.10 -4.03
N ILE A 49 -0.61 -18.44 -2.88
CA ILE A 49 -1.18 -17.09 -2.84
C ILE A 49 -0.24 -16.08 -3.50
N TRP A 50 1.05 -16.17 -3.17
CA TRP A 50 2.10 -15.31 -3.72
C TRP A 50 2.15 -15.38 -5.25
N ASP A 51 2.17 -16.59 -5.80
CA ASP A 51 2.19 -16.85 -7.24
C ASP A 51 0.89 -16.42 -7.92
N LYS A 52 -0.26 -16.66 -7.26
CA LYS A 52 -1.58 -16.23 -7.77
C LYS A 52 -1.65 -14.72 -7.96
N GLU A 53 -1.09 -13.96 -7.01
CA GLU A 53 -1.02 -12.50 -7.09
C GLU A 53 0.16 -11.98 -7.93
N ARG A 54 0.88 -12.88 -8.60
CA ARG A 54 2.00 -12.60 -9.49
C ARG A 54 3.15 -11.86 -8.80
N GLU A 55 3.27 -12.01 -7.49
CA GLU A 55 4.43 -11.51 -6.75
C GLU A 55 5.68 -12.30 -7.14
N VAL A 56 6.87 -11.70 -6.95
CA VAL A 56 8.12 -12.27 -7.45
C VAL A 56 8.89 -13.00 -6.35
N GLY A 57 9.26 -14.25 -6.62
CA GLY A 57 10.12 -15.06 -5.76
C GLY A 57 9.38 -15.67 -4.57
N LYS A 58 10.01 -15.65 -3.39
CA LYS A 58 9.44 -16.20 -2.15
C LYS A 58 8.62 -15.12 -1.41
N PRO A 59 7.56 -15.52 -0.67
CA PRO A 59 6.83 -14.65 0.24
C PRO A 59 7.75 -13.79 1.10
N ARG A 60 7.66 -12.47 0.92
CA ARG A 60 8.38 -11.49 1.72
C ARG A 60 7.69 -10.13 1.61
N VAL A 61 7.73 -9.33 2.65
CA VAL A 61 7.25 -7.95 2.59
C VAL A 61 8.40 -7.00 2.85
N LYS A 62 8.44 -5.90 2.09
CA LYS A 62 9.38 -4.80 2.35
C LYS A 62 8.61 -3.57 2.83
N PRO A 63 9.01 -2.94 3.95
CA PRO A 63 8.42 -1.68 4.38
C PRO A 63 8.48 -0.60 3.30
N VAL A 64 7.32 -0.03 2.97
CA VAL A 64 7.18 1.04 1.97
C VAL A 64 6.92 2.37 2.68
N THR A 65 7.46 3.47 2.13
CA THR A 65 7.14 4.84 2.57
C THR A 65 6.18 5.49 1.57
N PRO A 66 5.52 6.63 1.91
CA PRO A 66 4.70 7.35 0.94
C PRO A 66 5.46 7.70 -0.36
N TYR A 67 6.74 8.08 -0.25
CA TYR A 67 7.59 8.32 -1.42
C TYR A 67 7.96 7.02 -2.15
N GLY A 68 8.15 5.92 -1.42
CA GLY A 68 8.35 4.60 -1.99
C GLY A 68 7.15 4.14 -2.82
N TYR A 69 5.93 4.44 -2.38
CA TYR A 69 4.70 4.17 -3.12
C TYR A 69 4.61 4.98 -4.42
N ILE A 70 5.00 6.26 -4.38
CA ILE A 70 5.08 7.10 -5.59
C ILE A 70 6.10 6.51 -6.58
N ALA A 71 7.26 6.09 -6.09
CA ALA A 71 8.28 5.45 -6.92
C ALA A 71 7.80 4.09 -7.49
N PHE A 72 6.97 3.35 -6.75
CA PHE A 72 6.30 2.15 -7.25
C PHE A 72 5.31 2.48 -8.38
N ILE A 73 4.47 3.50 -8.24
CA ILE A 73 3.56 3.95 -9.31
C ILE A 73 4.37 4.36 -10.54
N TYR A 74 5.41 5.19 -10.36
CA TYR A 74 6.26 5.64 -11.45
C TYR A 74 6.91 4.47 -12.19
N CYS A 75 7.37 3.44 -11.48
CA CYS A 75 7.89 2.22 -12.08
C CYS A 75 6.84 1.54 -12.98
N ASN A 76 5.63 1.31 -12.47
CA ASN A 76 4.56 0.64 -13.20
C ASN A 76 4.07 1.44 -14.42
N VAL A 77 4.10 2.76 -14.36
CA VAL A 77 3.75 3.62 -15.50
C VAL A 77 4.76 3.51 -16.64
N ASN A 78 6.03 3.26 -16.34
CA ASN A 78 7.10 3.19 -17.34
C ASN A 78 7.39 1.78 -17.87
N ALA A 79 7.11 0.73 -17.09
CA ALA A 79 7.53 -0.65 -17.37
C ALA A 79 6.37 -1.64 -17.62
N ASP A 80 5.13 -1.16 -17.69
CA ASP A 80 3.86 -1.90 -17.65
C ASP A 80 3.31 -2.21 -16.25
N LEU A 81 1.97 -2.25 -16.16
CA LEU A 81 1.24 -2.57 -14.94
C LEU A 81 1.59 -3.98 -14.46
N ASN A 82 2.07 -4.07 -13.21
CA ASN A 82 2.51 -5.30 -12.57
C ASN A 82 3.75 -5.91 -13.25
N SER A 83 4.66 -5.09 -13.76
CA SER A 83 5.94 -5.59 -14.25
C SER A 83 6.68 -6.33 -13.12
N PRO A 84 7.31 -7.50 -13.42
CA PRO A 84 8.06 -8.25 -12.41
C PRO A 84 9.16 -7.40 -11.75
N GLU A 85 9.81 -6.51 -12.50
CA GLU A 85 10.84 -5.60 -11.98
C GLU A 85 10.29 -4.68 -10.87
N CYS A 86 9.12 -4.09 -11.09
CA CYS A 86 8.50 -3.19 -10.11
C CYS A 86 8.02 -3.97 -8.88
N LEU A 87 7.44 -5.15 -9.07
CA LEU A 87 6.98 -5.99 -7.97
C LEU A 87 8.14 -6.54 -7.13
N GLU A 88 9.26 -6.92 -7.77
CA GLU A 88 10.45 -7.39 -7.06
C GLU A 88 11.09 -6.31 -6.18
N LYS A 89 11.02 -5.04 -6.62
CA LYS A 89 11.53 -3.88 -5.87
C LYS A 89 10.66 -3.51 -4.66
N TYR A 90 9.36 -3.79 -4.73
CA TYR A 90 8.35 -3.50 -3.70
C TYR A 90 7.52 -4.74 -3.34
N PRO A 91 8.18 -5.83 -2.88
CA PRO A 91 7.52 -7.11 -2.69
C PRO A 91 6.47 -7.02 -1.59
N GLY A 92 5.31 -7.61 -1.85
CA GLY A 92 4.21 -7.71 -0.88
C GLY A 92 3.39 -6.44 -0.75
N LEU A 93 3.72 -5.34 -1.43
CA LEU A 93 2.91 -4.11 -1.43
C LEU A 93 1.52 -4.36 -2.03
N ARG A 94 1.47 -5.08 -3.15
CA ARG A 94 0.21 -5.44 -3.81
C ARG A 94 -0.62 -6.34 -2.89
N THR A 95 0.00 -7.39 -2.36
CA THR A 95 -0.69 -8.33 -1.47
C THR A 95 -1.17 -7.65 -0.18
N SER A 96 -0.40 -6.71 0.38
CA SER A 96 -0.81 -5.87 1.53
C SER A 96 -2.04 -5.02 1.20
N ALA A 97 -2.08 -4.39 0.03
CA ALA A 97 -3.24 -3.63 -0.41
C ALA A 97 -4.48 -4.53 -0.55
N LEU A 98 -4.32 -5.72 -1.14
CA LEU A 98 -5.43 -6.65 -1.30
C LEU A 98 -5.95 -7.19 0.05
N ALA A 99 -5.04 -7.55 0.97
CA ALA A 99 -5.37 -8.07 2.29
C ALA A 99 -6.25 -7.12 3.12
N ILE A 100 -6.01 -5.81 3.00
CA ILE A 100 -6.71 -4.81 3.82
C ILE A 100 -7.93 -4.16 3.13
N LYS A 101 -8.18 -4.50 1.87
CA LYS A 101 -9.20 -3.83 1.05
C LYS A 101 -10.59 -3.86 1.68
N SER A 102 -11.02 -5.01 2.22
CA SER A 102 -12.34 -5.17 2.84
C SER A 102 -12.47 -4.40 4.15
N GLN A 103 -11.44 -4.45 5.01
CA GLN A 103 -11.40 -3.72 6.28
C GLN A 103 -11.47 -2.20 6.03
N VAL A 104 -10.69 -1.68 5.07
CA VAL A 104 -10.77 -0.26 4.68
C VAL A 104 -12.16 0.10 4.14
N ALA A 105 -12.71 -0.72 3.24
CA ALA A 105 -14.02 -0.46 2.64
C ALA A 105 -15.16 -0.42 3.69
N GLN A 106 -15.04 -1.19 4.78
CA GLN A 106 -15.98 -1.15 5.89
C GLN A 106 -15.87 0.15 6.69
N GLN A 107 -14.65 0.59 6.99
CA GLN A 107 -14.41 1.79 7.81
C GLN A 107 -14.74 3.11 7.10
N VAL A 108 -14.55 3.18 5.77
CA VAL A 108 -14.74 4.43 4.98
C VAL A 108 -16.03 4.43 4.16
N ARG A 109 -16.98 3.56 4.49
CA ARG A 109 -18.23 3.42 3.74
C ARG A 109 -19.05 4.70 3.80
N GLY A 110 -19.27 5.31 2.63
CA GLY A 110 -20.07 6.54 2.52
C GLY A 110 -19.25 7.84 2.48
N GLU A 111 -17.94 7.77 2.69
CA GLU A 111 -17.03 8.94 2.70
C GLU A 111 -16.60 9.40 1.29
N GLY A 112 -16.99 8.66 0.26
CA GLY A 112 -16.70 8.96 -1.14
C GLY A 112 -15.42 8.30 -1.68
N ASN A 113 -15.26 8.32 -3.01
CA ASN A 113 -14.21 7.57 -3.70
C ASN A 113 -12.79 8.07 -3.39
N ILE A 114 -12.60 9.38 -3.25
CA ILE A 114 -11.28 9.95 -2.95
C ILE A 114 -10.79 9.47 -1.58
N VAL A 115 -11.65 9.52 -0.57
CA VAL A 115 -11.34 9.00 0.77
C VAL A 115 -11.04 7.52 0.69
N TRP A 116 -11.88 6.74 -0.01
CA TRP A 116 -11.64 5.31 -0.19
C TRP A 116 -10.25 5.01 -0.76
N HIS A 117 -9.86 5.67 -1.86
CA HIS A 117 -8.55 5.46 -2.47
C HIS A 117 -7.39 5.89 -1.56
N LEU A 118 -7.48 7.05 -0.93
CA LEU A 118 -6.41 7.55 -0.05
C LEU A 118 -6.27 6.68 1.19
N SER A 119 -7.37 6.31 1.83
CA SER A 119 -7.35 5.38 2.97
C SER A 119 -6.83 4.01 2.58
N TRP A 120 -7.17 3.49 1.39
CA TRP A 120 -6.68 2.20 0.93
C TRP A 120 -5.16 2.22 0.68
N ILE A 121 -4.66 3.24 -0.01
CA ILE A 121 -3.24 3.44 -0.28
C ILE A 121 -2.47 3.60 1.04
N SER A 122 -2.90 4.52 1.90
CA SER A 122 -2.23 4.78 3.17
C SER A 122 -2.22 3.56 4.09
N SER A 123 -3.32 2.82 4.14
CA SER A 123 -3.41 1.57 4.91
C SER A 123 -2.50 0.49 4.34
N SER A 124 -2.38 0.37 3.01
CA SER A 124 -1.44 -0.58 2.41
C SER A 124 0.02 -0.27 2.78
N ILE A 125 0.39 1.02 2.80
CA ILE A 125 1.71 1.48 3.26
C ILE A 125 1.89 1.13 4.74
N TRP A 126 0.91 1.42 5.59
CA TRP A 126 0.96 1.10 7.01
C TRP A 126 1.13 -0.40 7.24
N VAL A 127 0.36 -1.24 6.54
CA VAL A 127 0.44 -2.71 6.64
C VAL A 127 1.84 -3.21 6.31
N THR A 128 2.47 -2.75 5.22
CA THR A 128 3.84 -3.18 4.85
C THR A 128 4.89 -2.87 5.93
N ARG A 129 4.60 -1.95 6.85
CA ARG A 129 5.52 -1.50 7.91
C ARG A 129 5.25 -2.16 9.26
N ASN A 130 4.05 -2.68 9.47
CA ASN A 130 3.61 -3.15 10.79
C ASN A 130 3.25 -4.64 10.82
N TRP A 131 2.97 -5.24 9.66
CA TRP A 131 2.63 -6.66 9.57
C TRP A 131 3.77 -7.47 8.95
N ASP A 132 3.93 -8.70 9.42
CA ASP A 132 4.79 -9.67 8.75
C ASP A 132 4.08 -10.31 7.54
N ILE A 133 4.85 -11.02 6.71
CA ILE A 133 4.31 -11.62 5.50
C ILE A 133 3.26 -12.71 5.78
N HIS A 134 3.39 -13.47 6.86
CA HIS A 134 2.43 -14.51 7.21
C HIS A 134 1.08 -13.89 7.58
N GLN A 135 1.09 -12.82 8.37
CA GLN A 135 -0.10 -12.04 8.71
C GLN A 135 -0.79 -11.48 7.46
N ILE A 136 -0.03 -10.92 6.52
CA ILE A 136 -0.56 -10.38 5.26
C ILE A 136 -1.24 -11.48 4.44
N LEU A 137 -0.59 -12.63 4.25
CA LEU A 137 -1.11 -13.73 3.45
C LEU A 137 -2.31 -14.42 4.11
N ALA A 138 -2.27 -14.62 5.43
CA ALA A 138 -3.38 -15.16 6.19
C ALA A 138 -4.61 -14.25 6.10
N THR A 139 -4.41 -12.93 6.23
CA THR A 139 -5.49 -11.93 6.11
C THR A 139 -6.06 -11.90 4.70
N TYR A 140 -5.21 -11.92 3.67
CA TYR A 140 -5.64 -12.04 2.27
C TYR A 140 -6.48 -13.29 2.04
N ASN A 141 -6.03 -14.46 2.53
CA ASN A 141 -6.72 -15.73 2.37
C ASN A 141 -8.11 -15.69 3.02
N LYS A 142 -8.20 -15.16 4.25
CA LYS A 142 -9.48 -14.95 4.97
C LYS A 142 -10.42 -14.02 4.21
N SER A 143 -9.90 -12.96 3.59
CA SER A 143 -10.70 -11.98 2.84
C SER A 143 -11.17 -12.48 1.46
N SER A 144 -10.54 -13.53 0.93
CA SER A 144 -10.81 -14.09 -0.40
C SER A 144 -11.75 -15.31 -0.38
N THR A 145 -12.14 -15.77 0.81
CA THR A 145 -13.05 -16.91 1.02
C THR A 145 -14.44 -16.38 1.36
#